data_AF-O74791-F1
#
_entry.id   AF-O74791-F1
#
_cell.length_a   1.000
_cell.length_b   1.000
_cell.length_c   1.000
_cell.angle_alpha   90.00
_cell.angle_beta   90.00
_cell.angle_gamma   90.00
#
_symmetry.space_group_name_H-M   'P 1'
#
loop_
_entity.id
_entity.type
_entity.pdbx_description
1 polymer ?
#
loop_
_entity_poly.entity_id
_entity_poly.type
_entity_poly.pdbx_seq_one_letter_code
_entity_poly.pdbx_strand_id
1 'polypeptide(L)'
;MVSLKKKSKRRTTRLRSRIEKKAAESKRKQKRADKKNPQWKSRIPKDPGIPNSFPYKDKILAEIEEQKRIREEEKLARRASGQVDAAMEEEDAVDENGSLMISKIAEAAQASNPDDEEEFVMEEDNLGEAPLLVDSESYEASVKADTSRKAYDKEFKKVVEASDVILYVLDARDPEGTRSKDVERQVLASSAEEKRLIFVINKIDLVPSEVLNKWVTYLRNFFPTIPMRSASGSGNSNLKHQSASASSTISNLLKSLKSYSAKKKLKSSLTVGVIGYPNVGKSSVINALVNRSANGRSAPCPAGNVAGMTTSLREVKLDNKLRLVDSPGIVFPSSDSKDDLYRLVMLNAVSSTKVDDPVAVASYILQFLSRVPGQLERMFQRYELPPLLNTSDIDTATDFLVNIARKRGRLGRGGIPNLNAAANIVINDWHAGRIEWWAEPEVINEKNSSEVQDTQIVTEWAKEFDLNDF
;
A
#
# COMPACT_ATOMS: atom_id res chain seq x y z
N MET A 1 20.31 25.74 43.46
CA MET A 1 19.33 24.76 42.94
C MET A 1 20.00 23.40 42.84
N VAL A 2 19.60 22.42 43.65
CA VAL A 2 20.06 21.02 43.50
C VAL A 2 19.24 20.39 42.36
N SER A 3 19.89 19.91 41.30
CA SER A 3 19.18 19.25 40.21
C SER A 3 18.67 17.87 40.67
N LEU A 4 17.35 17.66 40.56
CA LEU A 4 16.73 16.36 40.83
C LEU A 4 17.25 15.31 39.85
N LYS A 5 17.70 14.18 40.37
CA LYS A 5 18.20 13.04 39.58
C LYS A 5 17.07 12.49 38.68
N LYS A 6 17.10 12.78 37.37
CA LYS A 6 16.14 12.22 36.39
C LYS A 6 16.25 10.68 36.34
N LYS A 7 15.11 9.96 36.39
CA LYS A 7 15.07 8.49 36.25
C LYS A 7 15.59 8.08 34.86
N SER A 8 16.42 7.04 34.83
CA SER A 8 16.97 6.50 33.57
C SER A 8 15.88 5.91 32.68
N LYS A 9 15.91 6.23 31.37
CA LYS A 9 15.06 5.58 30.35
C LYS A 9 15.54 4.15 30.02
N ARG A 10 16.72 3.73 30.48
CA ARG A 10 17.22 2.35 30.28
C ARG A 10 16.40 1.38 31.12
N ARG A 11 15.76 0.41 30.46
CA ARG A 11 15.05 -0.70 31.11
C ARG A 11 16.01 -1.86 31.36
N THR A 12 15.99 -2.44 32.55
CA THR A 12 16.73 -3.68 32.83
C THR A 12 16.18 -4.83 31.99
N THR A 13 17.01 -5.81 31.63
CA THR A 13 16.59 -7.04 30.93
C THR A 13 15.51 -7.78 31.71
N ARG A 14 15.61 -7.79 33.06
CA ARG A 14 14.58 -8.31 33.98
C ARG A 14 13.22 -7.62 33.80
N LEU A 15 13.19 -6.28 33.66
CA LEU A 15 11.95 -5.54 33.43
C LEU A 15 11.33 -5.86 32.07
N ARG A 16 12.15 -5.98 31.00
CA ARG A 16 11.66 -6.35 29.66
C ARG A 16 11.00 -7.74 29.66
N SER A 17 11.66 -8.74 30.24
CA SER A 17 11.11 -10.11 30.37
C SER A 17 9.83 -10.14 31.21
N ARG A 18 9.74 -9.34 32.28
CA ARG A 18 8.52 -9.23 33.10
C ARG A 18 7.33 -8.63 32.32
N ILE A 19 7.58 -7.59 31.51
CA ILE A 19 6.54 -6.97 30.67
C ILE A 19 6.03 -7.94 29.61
N GLU A 20 6.92 -8.68 28.95
CA GLU A 20 6.56 -9.67 27.94
C GLU A 20 5.70 -10.79 28.52
N LYS A 21 6.08 -11.34 29.69
CA LYS A 21 5.28 -12.34 30.41
C LYS A 21 3.90 -11.79 30.81
N LYS A 22 3.82 -10.56 31.34
CA LYS A 22 2.53 -9.91 31.67
C LYS A 22 1.64 -9.70 30.44
N ALA A 23 2.21 -9.30 29.32
CA ALA A 23 1.46 -9.11 28.08
C ALA A 23 0.92 -10.44 27.53
N ALA A 24 1.71 -11.51 27.58
CA ALA A 24 1.28 -12.85 27.19
C ALA A 24 0.16 -13.39 28.10
N GLU A 25 0.26 -13.15 29.41
CA GLU A 25 -0.76 -13.54 30.39
C GLU A 25 -2.07 -12.76 30.19
N SER A 26 -1.99 -11.43 29.96
CA SER A 26 -3.15 -10.60 29.65
C SER A 26 -3.88 -11.08 28.39
N LYS A 27 -3.15 -11.37 27.30
CA LYS A 27 -3.73 -11.95 26.07
C LYS A 27 -4.40 -13.30 26.31
N ARG A 28 -3.84 -14.15 27.19
CA ARG A 28 -4.47 -15.42 27.59
C ARG A 28 -5.75 -15.19 28.38
N LYS A 29 -5.78 -14.22 29.30
CA LYS A 29 -6.98 -13.86 30.07
C LYS A 29 -8.08 -13.32 29.15
N GLN A 30 -7.73 -12.47 28.19
CA GLN A 30 -8.67 -11.91 27.22
C GLN A 30 -9.28 -13.00 26.34
N LYS A 31 -8.46 -13.92 25.76
CA LYS A 31 -8.99 -15.08 25.02
C LYS A 31 -9.93 -15.98 25.85
N ARG A 32 -9.72 -16.10 27.17
CA ARG A 32 -10.63 -16.85 28.06
C ARG A 32 -11.93 -16.08 28.30
N ALA A 33 -11.88 -14.76 28.43
CA ALA A 33 -13.05 -13.91 28.57
C ALA A 33 -13.87 -13.87 27.27
N ASP A 34 -13.21 -13.77 26.11
CA ASP A 34 -13.86 -13.76 24.79
C ASP A 34 -14.65 -15.05 24.53
N LYS A 35 -14.14 -16.21 25.02
CA LYS A 35 -14.86 -17.49 24.96
C LYS A 35 -16.10 -17.54 25.86
N LYS A 36 -16.15 -16.75 26.94
CA LYS A 36 -17.29 -16.68 27.85
C LYS A 36 -18.34 -15.65 27.40
N ASN A 37 -17.98 -14.69 26.55
CA ASN A 37 -18.90 -13.67 26.08
C ASN A 37 -19.95 -14.29 25.15
N PRO A 38 -21.25 -14.38 25.51
CA PRO A 38 -22.29 -15.06 24.73
C PRO A 38 -22.55 -14.48 23.32
N GLN A 39 -21.96 -13.33 23.00
CA GLN A 39 -22.17 -12.61 21.74
C GLN A 39 -21.64 -13.36 20.49
N TRP A 40 -20.88 -14.45 20.65
CA TRP A 40 -20.51 -15.32 19.50
C TRP A 40 -21.70 -16.03 18.85
N LYS A 41 -22.88 -16.05 19.49
CA LYS A 41 -24.06 -16.76 18.99
C LYS A 41 -24.77 -16.09 17.82
N SER A 42 -24.62 -14.78 17.60
CA SER A 42 -25.17 -14.11 16.41
C SER A 42 -24.05 -13.69 15.46
N ARG A 43 -23.87 -14.43 14.37
CA ARG A 43 -22.91 -14.08 13.30
C ARG A 43 -23.38 -12.90 12.43
N ILE A 44 -24.60 -12.42 12.66
CA ILE A 44 -25.23 -11.36 11.88
C ILE A 44 -25.00 -10.03 12.60
N PRO A 45 -24.21 -9.10 12.05
CA PRO A 45 -24.11 -7.75 12.60
C PRO A 45 -25.49 -7.07 12.54
N LYS A 46 -25.96 -6.50 13.65
CA LYS A 46 -27.19 -5.71 13.66
C LYS A 46 -26.97 -4.44 12.84
N ASP A 47 -27.79 -4.23 11.81
CA ASP A 47 -27.79 -3.01 11.00
C ASP A 47 -28.36 -1.84 11.84
N PRO A 48 -27.63 -0.72 12.00
CA PRO A 48 -28.13 0.45 12.74
C PRO A 48 -29.34 1.14 12.08
N GLY A 49 -29.70 0.79 10.83
CA GLY A 49 -30.85 1.36 10.13
C GLY A 49 -30.66 2.84 9.74
N ILE A 50 -31.72 3.47 9.23
CA ILE A 50 -31.69 4.89 8.82
C ILE A 50 -31.82 5.77 10.07
N PRO A 51 -30.82 6.61 10.40
CA PRO A 51 -30.92 7.51 11.55
C PRO A 51 -32.08 8.48 11.44
N ASN A 52 -32.80 8.72 12.53
CA ASN A 52 -33.95 9.66 12.57
C ASN A 52 -33.59 11.11 12.19
N SER A 53 -32.32 11.50 12.34
CA SER A 53 -31.84 12.85 12.02
C SER A 53 -31.64 13.12 10.53
N PHE A 54 -31.92 12.15 9.65
CA PHE A 54 -31.66 12.30 8.22
C PHE A 54 -32.76 13.15 7.54
N PRO A 55 -32.45 14.33 6.94
CA PRO A 55 -33.45 15.28 6.42
C PRO A 55 -34.38 14.73 5.33
N TYR A 56 -33.96 13.67 4.63
CA TYR A 56 -34.72 13.03 3.55
C TYR A 56 -35.09 11.58 3.89
N LYS A 57 -35.21 11.25 5.18
CA LYS A 57 -35.59 9.90 5.65
C LYS A 57 -36.85 9.40 4.94
N ASP A 58 -37.85 10.24 4.79
CA ASP A 58 -39.13 9.87 4.16
C ASP A 58 -38.99 9.54 2.67
N LYS A 59 -38.10 10.24 1.94
CA LYS A 59 -37.81 9.94 0.54
C LYS A 59 -37.12 8.58 0.39
N ILE A 60 -36.15 8.29 1.27
CA ILE A 60 -35.46 6.99 1.29
C ILE A 60 -36.44 5.87 1.62
N LEU A 61 -37.33 6.07 2.60
CA LEU A 61 -38.36 5.09 2.93
C LEU A 61 -39.31 4.83 1.75
N ALA A 62 -39.75 5.87 1.05
CA ALA A 62 -40.59 5.73 -0.13
C ALA A 62 -39.88 4.98 -1.28
N GLU A 63 -38.59 5.26 -1.51
CA GLU A 63 -37.80 4.55 -2.53
C GLU A 63 -37.57 3.08 -2.17
N ILE A 64 -37.35 2.76 -0.88
CA ILE A 64 -37.26 1.38 -0.40
C ILE A 64 -38.60 0.64 -0.60
N GLU A 65 -39.73 1.31 -0.35
CA GLU A 65 -41.06 0.73 -0.50
C GLU A 65 -41.42 0.50 -1.98
N GLU A 66 -41.05 1.42 -2.87
CA GLU A 66 -41.18 1.25 -4.31
C GLU A 66 -40.31 0.11 -4.83
N GLN A 67 -39.05 0.01 -4.39
CA GLN A 67 -38.17 -1.10 -4.73
C GLN A 67 -38.71 -2.45 -4.23
N LYS A 68 -39.32 -2.49 -3.04
CA LYS A 68 -39.99 -3.70 -2.54
C LYS A 68 -41.18 -4.08 -3.42
N ARG A 69 -42.01 -3.11 -3.84
CA ARG A 69 -43.16 -3.37 -4.71
C ARG A 69 -42.72 -3.89 -6.08
N ILE A 70 -41.70 -3.28 -6.69
CA ILE A 70 -41.10 -3.74 -7.95
C ILE A 70 -40.57 -5.17 -7.81
N ARG A 71 -39.84 -5.47 -6.73
CA ARG A 71 -39.29 -6.81 -6.48
C ARG A 71 -40.38 -7.86 -6.28
N GLU A 72 -41.47 -7.53 -5.58
CA GLU A 72 -42.62 -8.43 -5.43
C GLU A 72 -43.37 -8.65 -6.76
N GLU A 73 -43.58 -7.59 -7.55
CA GLU A 73 -44.16 -7.66 -8.89
C GLU A 73 -43.29 -8.52 -9.84
N GLU A 74 -41.97 -8.34 -9.83
CA GLU A 74 -41.01 -9.18 -10.57
C GLU A 74 -41.03 -10.63 -10.11
N LYS A 75 -41.11 -10.88 -8.79
CA LYS A 75 -41.22 -12.24 -8.21
C LYS A 75 -42.52 -12.91 -8.63
N LEU A 76 -43.63 -12.18 -8.67
CA LEU A 76 -44.93 -12.66 -9.17
C LEU A 76 -44.89 -12.91 -10.69
N ALA A 77 -44.30 -12.01 -11.47
CA ALA A 77 -44.14 -12.18 -12.91
C ALA A 77 -43.23 -13.37 -13.26
N ARG A 78 -42.14 -13.59 -12.50
CA ARG A 78 -41.23 -14.73 -12.68
C ARG A 78 -41.86 -16.05 -12.25
N ARG A 79 -42.72 -16.03 -11.21
CA ARG A 79 -43.57 -17.18 -10.83
C ARG A 79 -44.61 -17.50 -11.92
N ALA A 80 -45.19 -16.48 -12.56
CA ALA A 80 -46.14 -16.66 -13.66
C ALA A 80 -45.48 -17.16 -14.96
N SER A 81 -44.22 -16.78 -15.23
CA SER A 81 -43.48 -17.21 -16.43
C SER A 81 -42.85 -18.61 -16.34
N GLY A 82 -43.01 -19.31 -15.20
CA GLY A 82 -42.54 -20.69 -15.04
C GLY A 82 -41.01 -20.87 -15.02
N GLN A 83 -40.24 -19.79 -14.85
CA GLN A 83 -38.78 -19.88 -14.68
C GLN A 83 -38.44 -20.23 -13.23
N VAL A 84 -38.37 -21.54 -12.98
CA VAL A 84 -37.96 -22.11 -11.69
C VAL A 84 -36.44 -22.10 -11.58
N ASP A 85 -35.87 -20.96 -11.16
CA ASP A 85 -34.48 -20.93 -10.70
C ASP A 85 -34.45 -21.25 -9.20
N ALA A 86 -33.90 -22.42 -8.87
CA ALA A 86 -33.71 -22.98 -7.52
C ALA A 86 -32.79 -22.15 -6.59
N ALA A 87 -32.43 -20.92 -6.97
CA ALA A 87 -31.47 -20.08 -6.25
C ALA A 87 -32.13 -19.10 -5.24
N MET A 88 -33.46 -19.00 -5.16
CA MET A 88 -34.15 -18.06 -4.24
C MET A 88 -34.66 -18.68 -2.93
N GLU A 89 -34.66 -20.00 -2.78
CA GLU A 89 -35.12 -20.63 -1.53
C GLU A 89 -34.13 -20.46 -0.36
N GLU A 90 -32.90 -20.01 -0.60
CA GLU A 90 -31.93 -19.73 0.48
C GLU A 90 -31.99 -18.30 1.03
N GLU A 91 -32.54 -17.31 0.31
CA GLU A 91 -32.58 -15.93 0.81
C GLU A 91 -33.87 -15.62 1.62
N ASP A 92 -35.01 -16.22 1.27
CA ASP A 92 -36.27 -15.97 2.01
C ASP A 92 -36.35 -16.73 3.36
N ALA A 93 -35.51 -17.75 3.59
CA ALA A 93 -35.51 -18.53 4.82
C ALA A 93 -34.80 -17.82 6.00
N VAL A 94 -34.09 -16.73 5.74
CA VAL A 94 -33.30 -16.01 6.77
C VAL A 94 -34.16 -15.00 7.55
N ASP A 95 -35.25 -14.50 6.97
CA ASP A 95 -36.06 -13.45 7.58
C ASP A 95 -37.16 -13.98 8.53
N GLU A 96 -37.73 -15.17 8.28
CA GLU A 96 -38.78 -15.72 9.16
C GLU A 96 -38.23 -16.25 10.51
N ASN A 97 -36.99 -16.75 10.54
CA ASN A 97 -36.38 -17.26 11.78
C ASN A 97 -35.89 -16.14 12.72
N GLY A 98 -35.65 -14.94 12.20
CA GLY A 98 -35.29 -13.76 13.01
C GLY A 98 -36.49 -13.20 13.77
N SER A 99 -37.65 -13.12 13.13
CA SER A 99 -38.87 -12.57 13.74
C SER A 99 -39.43 -13.45 14.87
N LEU A 100 -39.36 -14.77 14.71
CA LEU A 100 -39.84 -15.76 15.71
C LEU A 100 -38.94 -15.87 16.95
N MET A 101 -37.66 -15.49 16.87
CA MET A 101 -36.78 -15.40 18.05
C MET A 101 -36.94 -14.07 18.79
N ILE A 102 -37.19 -12.97 18.08
CA ILE A 102 -37.39 -11.65 18.71
C ILE A 102 -38.68 -11.64 19.54
N SER A 103 -39.77 -12.26 19.05
CA SER A 103 -41.02 -12.37 19.82
C SER A 103 -40.84 -13.20 21.10
N LYS A 104 -40.13 -14.34 21.04
CA LYS A 104 -39.86 -15.17 22.22
C LYS A 104 -38.93 -14.51 23.25
N ILE A 105 -37.97 -13.70 22.80
CA ILE A 105 -37.08 -12.95 23.71
C ILE A 105 -37.81 -11.75 24.33
N ALA A 106 -38.72 -11.10 23.59
CA ALA A 106 -39.56 -10.03 24.13
C ALA A 106 -40.57 -10.54 25.17
N GLU A 107 -41.19 -11.71 24.95
CA GLU A 107 -42.06 -12.36 25.95
C GLU A 107 -41.29 -12.80 27.19
N ALA A 108 -40.06 -13.32 27.04
CA ALA A 108 -39.23 -13.72 28.19
C ALA A 108 -38.70 -12.52 29.00
N ALA A 109 -38.57 -11.33 28.39
CA ALA A 109 -38.13 -10.12 29.07
C ALA A 109 -39.27 -9.37 29.80
N GLN A 110 -40.54 -9.67 29.49
CA GLN A 110 -41.71 -9.06 30.15
C GLN A 110 -42.21 -9.86 31.37
N ALA A 111 -41.60 -11.00 31.69
CA ALA A 111 -42.07 -11.94 32.71
C ALA A 111 -41.24 -11.98 34.02
N SER A 112 -40.32 -11.05 34.25
CA SER A 112 -39.58 -10.98 35.52
C SER A 112 -39.81 -9.63 36.22
N ASN A 113 -40.59 -9.68 37.28
CA ASN A 113 -40.89 -8.58 38.19
C ASN A 113 -39.62 -7.99 38.81
N PRO A 114 -39.60 -6.67 39.10
CA PRO A 114 -38.45 -5.97 39.66
C PRO A 114 -38.60 -5.84 41.18
N ASP A 115 -37.75 -6.51 41.95
CA ASP A 115 -37.51 -6.24 43.37
C ASP A 115 -36.11 -6.77 43.67
N ASP A 116 -35.14 -5.87 43.88
CA ASP A 116 -33.90 -6.04 44.65
C ASP A 116 -32.98 -4.85 44.35
N GLU A 117 -33.19 -3.77 45.10
CA GLU A 117 -32.28 -2.63 45.20
C GLU A 117 -31.11 -3.00 46.13
N GLU A 118 -29.88 -3.05 45.60
CA GLU A 118 -28.66 -2.92 46.42
C GLU A 118 -27.76 -1.83 45.83
N GLU A 119 -27.69 -0.70 46.55
CA GLU A 119 -26.74 0.39 46.37
C GLU A 119 -25.29 -0.10 46.51
N PHE A 120 -24.48 0.08 45.46
CA PHE A 120 -23.02 -0.02 45.56
C PHE A 120 -22.40 1.35 45.23
N VAL A 121 -22.03 2.05 46.30
CA VAL A 121 -21.29 3.31 46.29
C VAL A 121 -19.87 3.05 45.80
N MET A 122 -19.43 3.79 44.78
CA MET A 122 -18.04 3.83 44.33
C MET A 122 -17.44 5.21 44.66
N GLU A 123 -16.40 5.18 45.49
CA GLU A 123 -15.65 6.30 46.06
C GLU A 123 -15.04 7.23 45.00
N GLU A 124 -15.21 8.54 45.20
CA GLU A 124 -14.45 9.60 44.54
C GLU A 124 -13.16 9.88 45.32
N ASP A 125 -12.02 9.54 44.74
CA ASP A 125 -10.71 10.05 45.17
C ASP A 125 -10.32 11.27 44.33
N ASN A 126 -10.44 12.41 44.99
CA ASN A 126 -9.96 13.74 44.65
C ASN A 126 -8.42 13.82 44.81
N LEU A 127 -7.74 14.75 44.12
CA LEU A 127 -6.34 15.26 44.24
C LEU A 127 -5.85 15.56 42.79
N GLY A 128 -5.59 16.78 42.31
CA GLY A 128 -5.17 18.03 42.94
C GLY A 128 -3.97 18.57 42.14
N GLU A 129 -4.00 19.86 41.79
CA GLU A 129 -2.88 20.71 41.29
C GLU A 129 -2.32 20.45 39.87
N ALA A 130 -1.90 21.41 39.04
CA ALA A 130 -1.93 22.88 38.97
C ALA A 130 -1.35 23.25 37.56
N PRO A 131 -1.05 24.52 37.21
CA PRO A 131 -1.54 25.20 36.01
C PRO A 131 -0.74 24.94 34.72
N LEU A 132 -1.47 25.07 33.62
CA LEU A 132 -1.07 24.87 32.22
C LEU A 132 -0.21 26.07 31.74
N LEU A 133 1.11 26.00 31.91
CA LEU A 133 2.10 26.86 31.26
C LEU A 133 3.41 26.07 31.04
N VAL A 134 3.59 25.45 29.87
CA VAL A 134 4.92 25.08 29.36
C VAL A 134 4.90 25.17 27.84
N ASP A 135 5.45 26.28 27.36
CA ASP A 135 6.23 26.49 26.14
C ASP A 135 6.12 25.45 25.01
N SER A 136 5.70 25.98 23.86
CA SER A 136 5.76 25.36 22.55
C SER A 136 7.22 25.17 22.11
N GLU A 137 7.87 24.09 22.55
CA GLU A 137 9.08 23.60 21.91
C GLU A 137 8.69 22.52 20.89
N SER A 138 8.82 22.91 19.62
CA SER A 138 8.82 22.07 18.43
C SER A 138 9.65 20.80 18.65
N TYR A 139 9.00 19.67 18.94
CA TYR A 139 9.65 18.36 19.00
C TYR A 139 9.93 17.87 17.58
N GLU A 140 11.16 18.10 17.17
CA GLU A 140 11.84 17.62 15.97
C GLU A 140 11.56 16.13 15.65
N ALA A 141 10.81 15.89 14.56
CA ALA A 141 10.74 14.60 13.88
C ALA A 141 11.96 14.32 12.98
N SER A 142 12.88 15.30 12.82
CA SER A 142 14.05 15.23 11.94
C SER A 142 15.12 14.23 12.39
N VAL A 143 15.25 13.95 13.69
CA VAL A 143 16.40 13.21 14.24
C VAL A 143 16.39 11.68 13.95
N LYS A 144 15.26 11.10 13.51
CA LYS A 144 15.21 9.65 13.18
C LYS A 144 15.57 9.31 11.73
N ALA A 145 15.51 10.28 10.81
CA ALA A 145 15.77 10.04 9.39
C ALA A 145 17.26 9.74 9.13
N ASP A 146 18.17 10.51 9.72
CA ASP A 146 19.59 10.46 9.39
C ASP A 146 20.31 9.18 9.80
N THR A 147 19.92 8.58 10.93
CA THR A 147 20.52 7.31 11.38
C THR A 147 20.17 6.18 10.41
N SER A 148 18.97 6.27 9.79
CA SER A 148 18.52 5.29 8.80
C SER A 148 19.22 5.50 7.45
N ARG A 149 19.35 6.75 6.97
CA ARG A 149 20.02 7.10 5.71
C ARG A 149 21.45 6.53 5.64
N LYS A 150 22.27 6.77 6.67
CA LYS A 150 23.66 6.29 6.71
C LYS A 150 23.79 4.76 6.72
N ALA A 151 22.85 4.06 7.36
CA ALA A 151 22.82 2.60 7.34
C ALA A 151 22.53 2.08 5.92
N TYR A 152 21.54 2.67 5.27
CA TYR A 152 21.17 2.31 3.90
C TYR A 152 22.26 2.64 2.88
N ASP A 153 22.96 3.78 3.00
CA ASP A 153 24.08 4.11 2.12
C ASP A 153 25.21 3.08 2.23
N LYS A 154 25.47 2.57 3.45
CA LYS A 154 26.47 1.52 3.67
C LYS A 154 26.05 0.21 3.04
N GLU A 155 24.76 -0.15 3.13
CA GLU A 155 24.22 -1.35 2.48
C GLU A 155 24.22 -1.21 0.96
N PHE A 156 23.86 -0.04 0.44
CA PHE A 156 23.91 0.28 -0.98
C PHE A 156 25.32 0.10 -1.55
N LYS A 157 26.32 0.72 -0.92
CA LYS A 157 27.72 0.60 -1.36
C LYS A 157 28.20 -0.85 -1.41
N LYS A 158 27.83 -1.67 -0.42
CA LYS A 158 28.14 -3.11 -0.43
C LYS A 158 27.50 -3.84 -1.62
N VAL A 159 26.25 -3.52 -1.97
CA VAL A 159 25.57 -4.13 -3.12
C VAL A 159 26.27 -3.72 -4.40
N VAL A 160 26.57 -2.43 -4.55
CA VAL A 160 27.26 -1.89 -5.72
C VAL A 160 28.64 -2.52 -5.86
N GLU A 161 29.43 -2.61 -4.77
CA GLU A 161 30.75 -3.25 -4.76
C GLU A 161 30.71 -4.75 -5.10
N ALA A 162 29.69 -5.48 -4.63
CA ALA A 162 29.57 -6.92 -4.86
C ALA A 162 28.98 -7.29 -6.24
N SER A 163 28.46 -6.33 -7.00
CA SER A 163 27.68 -6.58 -8.22
C SER A 163 28.41 -6.13 -9.48
N ASP A 164 28.40 -6.98 -10.50
CA ASP A 164 28.84 -6.66 -11.87
C ASP A 164 27.79 -5.87 -12.65
N VAL A 165 26.52 -6.26 -12.48
CA VAL A 165 25.36 -5.68 -13.16
C VAL A 165 24.35 -5.28 -12.11
N ILE A 166 23.76 -4.09 -12.28
CA ILE A 166 22.77 -3.55 -11.37
C ILE A 166 21.43 -3.44 -12.10
N LEU A 167 20.42 -4.13 -11.59
CA LEU A 167 19.03 -3.97 -11.97
C LEU A 167 18.40 -2.93 -11.05
N TYR A 168 18.12 -1.74 -11.58
CA TYR A 168 17.44 -0.69 -10.85
C TYR A 168 15.93 -0.80 -11.13
N VAL A 169 15.20 -1.28 -10.12
CA VAL A 169 13.77 -1.51 -10.22
C VAL A 169 12.99 -0.23 -9.91
N LEU A 170 12.17 0.20 -10.85
CA LEU A 170 11.29 1.37 -10.79
C LEU A 170 9.82 0.94 -10.77
N ASP A 171 8.94 1.72 -10.15
CA ASP A 171 7.48 1.48 -10.18
C ASP A 171 6.89 2.11 -11.44
N ALA A 172 6.14 1.35 -12.24
CA ALA A 172 5.56 1.82 -13.50
C ALA A 172 4.67 3.05 -13.37
N ARG A 173 4.04 3.27 -12.20
CA ARG A 173 3.12 4.40 -11.98
C ARG A 173 3.84 5.73 -11.89
N ASP A 174 5.05 5.76 -11.33
CA ASP A 174 5.88 6.97 -11.24
C ASP A 174 7.37 6.56 -11.28
N PRO A 175 7.90 6.25 -12.48
CA PRO A 175 9.29 5.83 -12.62
C PRO A 175 10.28 6.90 -12.16
N GLU A 176 10.06 8.17 -12.51
CA GLU A 176 10.93 9.28 -12.09
C GLU A 176 10.89 9.52 -10.57
N GLY A 177 9.73 9.37 -9.92
CA GLY A 177 9.65 9.47 -8.46
C GLY A 177 10.30 8.35 -7.68
N THR A 178 10.51 7.20 -8.33
CA THR A 178 11.25 6.06 -7.77
C THR A 178 12.68 5.98 -8.26
N ARG A 179 13.12 6.98 -9.04
CA ARG A 179 14.46 7.13 -9.59
C ARG A 179 15.26 8.13 -8.75
N SER A 180 16.58 8.01 -8.78
CA SER A 180 17.49 8.96 -8.14
C SER A 180 18.76 9.06 -8.97
N LYS A 181 19.01 10.25 -9.52
CA LYS A 181 20.21 10.54 -10.32
C LYS A 181 21.50 10.37 -9.50
N ASP A 182 21.44 10.54 -8.17
CA ASP A 182 22.59 10.33 -7.28
C ASP A 182 23.02 8.87 -7.22
N VAL A 183 22.06 7.95 -7.19
CA VAL A 183 22.31 6.51 -7.23
C VAL A 183 22.97 6.12 -8.54
N GLU A 184 22.45 6.62 -9.65
CA GLU A 184 23.01 6.40 -10.98
C GLU A 184 24.46 6.89 -11.04
N ARG A 185 24.71 8.13 -10.63
CA ARG A 185 26.08 8.69 -10.56
C ARG A 185 27.01 7.86 -9.67
N GLN A 186 26.55 7.40 -8.51
CA GLN A 186 27.36 6.57 -7.61
C GLN A 186 27.69 5.20 -8.20
N VAL A 187 26.73 4.56 -8.90
CA VAL A 187 26.98 3.30 -9.61
C VAL A 187 28.02 3.50 -10.71
N LEU A 188 27.87 4.55 -11.51
CA LEU A 188 28.81 4.89 -12.60
C LEU A 188 30.21 5.25 -12.09
N ALA A 189 30.29 6.01 -11.00
CA ALA A 189 31.54 6.46 -10.39
C ALA A 189 32.27 5.39 -9.57
N SER A 190 31.67 4.23 -9.32
CA SER A 190 32.30 3.11 -8.59
C SER A 190 33.35 2.36 -9.43
N SER A 191 34.06 3.10 -10.28
CA SER A 191 34.71 2.77 -11.56
C SER A 191 36.01 1.95 -11.49
N ALA A 192 36.18 1.10 -10.47
CA ALA A 192 37.29 0.13 -10.52
C ALA A 192 37.00 -1.00 -11.54
N GLU A 193 35.73 -1.26 -11.83
CA GLU A 193 35.28 -2.26 -12.79
C GLU A 193 34.08 -1.71 -13.59
N GLU A 194 34.01 -2.04 -14.87
CA GLU A 194 32.91 -1.69 -15.78
C GLU A 194 31.58 -2.29 -15.31
N LYS A 195 30.88 -1.55 -14.44
CA LYS A 195 29.53 -1.91 -13.99
C LYS A 195 28.51 -1.48 -15.02
N ARG A 196 27.45 -2.27 -15.17
CA ARG A 196 26.34 -1.97 -16.07
C ARG A 196 25.07 -1.74 -15.27
N LEU A 197 24.31 -0.72 -15.64
CA LEU A 197 23.03 -0.37 -15.03
C LEU A 197 21.91 -0.62 -16.04
N ILE A 198 20.87 -1.34 -15.61
CA ILE A 198 19.68 -1.62 -16.41
C ILE A 198 18.45 -1.22 -15.58
N PHE A 199 17.56 -0.44 -16.19
CA PHE A 199 16.28 -0.11 -15.59
C PHE A 199 15.27 -1.24 -15.79
N VAL A 200 14.54 -1.57 -14.72
CA VAL A 200 13.46 -2.54 -14.73
C VAL A 200 12.19 -1.84 -14.27
N ILE A 201 11.31 -1.51 -15.22
CA ILE A 201 9.99 -0.93 -14.90
C ILE A 201 9.07 -2.07 -14.48
N ASN A 202 8.74 -2.13 -13.19
CA ASN A 202 7.90 -3.18 -12.62
C ASN A 202 6.46 -2.71 -12.35
N LYS A 203 5.53 -3.66 -12.18
CA LYS A 203 4.08 -3.41 -11.98
C LYS A 203 3.40 -2.76 -13.18
N ILE A 204 3.82 -3.16 -14.39
CA ILE A 204 3.28 -2.62 -15.64
C ILE A 204 1.76 -2.80 -15.77
N ASP A 205 1.17 -3.77 -15.07
CA ASP A 205 -0.27 -4.02 -14.99
C ASP A 205 -1.10 -2.90 -14.34
N LEU A 206 -0.46 -1.93 -13.68
CA LEU A 206 -1.13 -0.79 -13.04
C LEU A 206 -1.24 0.43 -13.96
N VAL A 207 -0.67 0.39 -15.16
CA VAL A 207 -0.55 1.55 -16.06
C VAL A 207 -1.03 1.18 -17.46
N PRO A 208 -1.79 2.04 -18.17
CA PRO A 208 -2.17 1.80 -19.56
C PRO A 208 -0.96 1.56 -20.48
N SER A 209 -1.12 0.72 -21.50
CA SER A 209 -0.04 0.38 -22.45
C SER A 209 0.56 1.60 -23.16
N GLU A 210 -0.28 2.59 -23.48
CA GLU A 210 0.16 3.83 -24.12
C GLU A 210 1.16 4.60 -23.25
N VAL A 211 0.84 4.76 -21.97
CA VAL A 211 1.68 5.47 -20.99
C VAL A 211 2.95 4.67 -20.69
N LEU A 212 2.84 3.34 -20.57
CA LEU A 212 4.00 2.46 -20.42
C LEU A 212 4.98 2.64 -21.59
N ASN A 213 4.50 2.65 -22.83
CA ASN A 213 5.37 2.84 -24.01
C ASN A 213 6.04 4.21 -24.01
N LYS A 214 5.33 5.27 -23.61
CA LYS A 214 5.94 6.61 -23.43
C LYS A 214 7.07 6.57 -22.39
N TRP A 215 6.85 5.92 -21.24
CA TRP A 215 7.86 5.77 -20.19
C TRP A 215 9.08 4.95 -20.63
N VAL A 216 8.86 3.83 -21.30
CA VAL A 216 9.94 2.99 -21.84
C VAL A 216 10.80 3.79 -22.82
N THR A 217 10.18 4.52 -23.75
CA THR A 217 10.90 5.39 -24.70
C THR A 217 11.67 6.49 -23.98
N TYR A 218 11.06 7.16 -23.01
CA TYR A 218 11.70 8.21 -22.23
C TYR A 218 12.94 7.70 -21.47
N LEU A 219 12.80 6.58 -20.76
CA LEU A 219 13.86 6.02 -19.92
C LEU A 219 14.99 5.36 -20.72
N ARG A 220 14.69 4.83 -21.92
CA ARG A 220 15.70 4.33 -22.86
C ARG A 220 16.69 5.39 -23.35
N ASN A 221 16.38 6.68 -23.18
CA ASN A 221 17.35 7.75 -23.46
C ASN A 221 18.49 7.82 -22.43
N PHE A 222 18.28 7.26 -21.23
CA PHE A 222 19.24 7.30 -20.13
C PHE A 222 19.92 5.96 -19.87
N PHE A 223 19.17 4.85 -19.86
CA PHE A 223 19.71 3.51 -19.63
C PHE A 223 18.86 2.45 -20.34
N PRO A 224 19.43 1.25 -20.64
CA PRO A 224 18.64 0.14 -21.15
C PRO A 224 17.48 -0.18 -20.19
N THR A 225 16.26 -0.20 -20.71
CA THR A 225 15.05 -0.27 -19.90
C THR A 225 14.16 -1.42 -20.33
N ILE A 226 13.76 -2.25 -19.37
CA ILE A 226 12.96 -3.46 -19.57
C ILE A 226 11.64 -3.36 -18.78
N PRO A 227 10.48 -3.38 -19.45
CA PRO A 227 9.19 -3.48 -18.77
C PRO A 227 8.91 -4.91 -18.29
N MET A 228 8.41 -5.06 -17.07
CA MET A 228 8.20 -6.37 -16.46
C MET A 228 7.03 -6.40 -15.47
N ARG A 229 6.36 -7.55 -15.41
CA ARG A 229 5.40 -7.88 -14.36
C ARG A 229 5.94 -9.04 -13.54
N SER A 230 6.43 -8.74 -12.34
CA SER A 230 7.07 -9.74 -11.47
C SER A 230 6.11 -10.49 -10.54
N ALA A 231 4.99 -9.87 -10.16
CA ALA A 231 4.01 -10.51 -9.28
C ALA A 231 3.10 -11.45 -10.08
N SER A 232 3.03 -12.72 -9.63
CA SER A 232 2.07 -13.70 -10.12
C SER A 232 0.79 -13.58 -9.29
N GLY A 233 -0.08 -12.62 -9.59
CA GLY A 233 -1.35 -12.47 -8.86
C GLY A 233 -2.21 -11.30 -9.36
N SER A 234 -3.44 -11.62 -9.74
CA SER A 234 -4.64 -10.77 -9.90
C SER A 234 -4.45 -9.26 -10.15
N GLY A 235 -3.75 -8.87 -11.22
CA GLY A 235 -3.92 -7.53 -11.79
C GLY A 235 -5.32 -7.38 -12.38
N ASN A 236 -5.86 -6.16 -12.41
CA ASN A 236 -7.16 -5.88 -13.04
C ASN A 236 -7.16 -6.44 -14.48
N SER A 237 -8.02 -7.43 -14.77
CA SER A 237 -8.04 -8.15 -16.06
C SER A 237 -8.31 -7.27 -17.28
N ASN A 238 -8.63 -6.00 -17.05
CA ASN A 238 -9.03 -5.04 -18.07
C ASN A 238 -7.81 -4.41 -18.78
N LEU A 239 -6.63 -4.42 -18.16
CA LEU A 239 -5.40 -3.97 -18.81
C LEU A 239 -4.61 -5.16 -19.37
N LYS A 240 -5.03 -5.63 -20.55
CA LYS A 240 -4.28 -6.66 -21.29
C LYS A 240 -3.15 -5.99 -22.08
N HIS A 241 -1.94 -6.02 -21.55
CA HIS A 241 -0.74 -5.70 -22.33
C HIS A 241 -0.47 -6.83 -23.34
N GLN A 242 -0.86 -6.64 -24.59
CA GLN A 242 -0.71 -7.67 -25.64
C GLN A 242 0.76 -7.95 -26.01
N SER A 243 1.67 -6.99 -25.80
CA SER A 243 3.08 -7.10 -26.20
C SER A 243 4.01 -7.66 -25.12
N ALA A 244 3.63 -7.60 -23.84
CA ALA A 244 4.48 -8.01 -22.73
C ALA A 244 3.79 -9.09 -21.90
N SER A 245 3.74 -10.32 -22.44
CA SER A 245 3.48 -11.47 -21.57
C SER A 245 4.55 -11.45 -20.48
N ALA A 246 4.13 -11.33 -19.22
CA ALA A 246 5.04 -11.33 -18.07
C ALA A 246 6.08 -12.45 -18.18
N SER A 247 5.67 -13.56 -18.79
CA SER A 247 6.52 -14.71 -19.03
C SER A 247 7.68 -14.44 -20.02
N SER A 248 7.44 -13.73 -21.12
CA SER A 248 8.46 -13.49 -22.15
C SER A 248 9.54 -12.52 -21.66
N THR A 249 9.16 -11.40 -21.05
CA THR A 249 10.11 -10.36 -20.62
C THR A 249 11.07 -10.87 -19.55
N ILE A 250 10.60 -11.62 -18.56
CA ILE A 250 11.45 -12.28 -17.55
C ILE A 250 12.43 -13.25 -18.22
N SER A 251 11.95 -14.05 -19.18
CA SER A 251 12.80 -15.04 -19.87
C SER A 251 13.85 -14.38 -20.74
N ASN A 252 13.52 -13.26 -21.39
CA ASN A 252 14.43 -12.50 -22.21
C ASN A 252 15.49 -11.82 -21.34
N LEU A 253 15.12 -11.21 -20.21
CA LEU A 253 16.08 -10.68 -19.24
C LEU A 253 17.05 -11.77 -18.75
N LEU A 254 16.53 -12.96 -18.41
CA LEU A 254 17.38 -14.09 -18.00
C LEU A 254 18.33 -14.53 -19.12
N LYS A 255 17.86 -14.57 -20.38
CA LYS A 255 18.69 -14.89 -21.56
C LYS A 255 19.78 -13.83 -21.75
N SER A 256 19.43 -12.54 -21.73
CA SER A 256 20.37 -11.43 -21.85
C SER A 256 21.46 -11.47 -20.79
N LEU A 257 21.11 -11.73 -19.52
CA LEU A 257 22.09 -11.88 -18.44
C LEU A 257 23.00 -13.10 -18.63
N LYS A 258 22.46 -14.23 -19.13
CA LYS A 258 23.26 -15.43 -19.45
C LYS A 258 24.20 -15.18 -20.64
N SER A 259 23.73 -14.51 -21.69
CA SER A 259 24.54 -14.12 -22.85
C SER A 259 25.67 -13.19 -22.43
N TYR A 260 25.36 -12.17 -21.63
CA TYR A 260 26.37 -11.25 -21.08
C TYR A 260 27.41 -11.98 -20.23
N SER A 261 26.97 -12.87 -19.33
CA SER A 261 27.87 -13.72 -18.53
C SER A 261 28.80 -14.58 -19.40
N ALA A 262 28.31 -15.10 -20.52
CA ALA A 262 29.12 -15.88 -21.47
C ALA A 262 30.13 -15.00 -22.23
N LYS A 263 29.74 -13.78 -22.64
CA LYS A 263 30.60 -12.82 -23.35
C LYS A 263 31.76 -12.34 -22.47
N LYS A 264 31.51 -12.02 -21.19
CA LYS A 264 32.53 -11.46 -20.26
C LYS A 264 33.59 -12.49 -19.83
N LYS A 265 33.43 -13.80 -20.14
CA LYS A 265 34.35 -14.90 -19.79
C LYS A 265 34.84 -14.86 -18.33
N LEU A 266 33.94 -14.53 -17.40
CA LEU A 266 34.29 -14.44 -15.98
C LEU A 266 34.73 -15.81 -15.44
N LYS A 267 35.80 -15.82 -14.63
CA LYS A 267 36.23 -17.02 -13.87
C LYS A 267 35.21 -17.42 -12.80
N SER A 268 34.49 -16.43 -12.28
CA SER A 268 33.40 -16.55 -11.31
C SER A 268 32.03 -16.36 -11.98
N SER A 269 30.97 -16.68 -11.26
CA SER A 269 29.61 -16.35 -11.67
C SER A 269 29.37 -14.84 -11.69
N LEU A 270 28.65 -14.34 -12.70
CA LEU A 270 28.19 -12.96 -12.80
C LEU A 270 27.25 -12.65 -11.62
N THR A 271 27.52 -11.57 -10.91
CA THR A 271 26.72 -11.14 -9.76
C THR A 271 25.84 -9.95 -10.15
N VAL A 272 24.53 -10.10 -9.98
CA VAL A 272 23.52 -9.12 -10.36
C VAL A 272 22.86 -8.54 -9.12
N GLY A 273 23.08 -7.26 -8.84
CA GLY A 273 22.47 -6.55 -7.73
C GLY A 273 21.11 -5.98 -8.10
N VAL A 274 20.11 -6.13 -7.24
CA VAL A 274 18.78 -5.54 -7.45
C VAL A 274 18.59 -4.40 -6.46
N ILE A 275 18.44 -3.17 -6.95
CA ILE A 275 18.29 -1.95 -6.15
C ILE A 275 16.99 -1.20 -6.47
N GLY A 276 16.62 -0.27 -5.59
CA GLY A 276 15.46 0.61 -5.78
C GLY A 276 14.65 0.85 -4.52
N TYR A 277 13.65 1.72 -4.63
CA TYR A 277 12.79 2.16 -3.53
C TYR A 277 12.07 0.99 -2.82
N PRO A 278 11.71 1.09 -1.53
CA PRO A 278 10.86 0.10 -0.88
C PRO A 278 9.57 -0.15 -1.67
N ASN A 279 9.05 -1.37 -1.63
CA ASN A 279 7.77 -1.75 -2.25
C ASN A 279 7.63 -1.57 -3.78
N VAL A 280 8.68 -1.18 -4.53
CA VAL A 280 8.68 -1.21 -6.02
C VAL A 280 8.63 -2.64 -6.58
N GLY A 281 8.90 -3.65 -5.74
CA GLY A 281 8.80 -5.07 -6.08
C GLY A 281 10.13 -5.78 -6.35
N LYS A 282 11.26 -5.27 -5.84
CA LYS A 282 12.60 -5.89 -5.96
C LYS A 282 12.62 -7.40 -5.65
N SER A 283 12.13 -7.80 -4.47
CA SER A 283 12.09 -9.23 -4.10
C SER A 283 11.14 -10.04 -4.99
N SER A 284 10.07 -9.41 -5.52
CA SER A 284 9.20 -10.04 -6.52
C SER A 284 9.93 -10.27 -7.84
N VAL A 285 10.74 -9.32 -8.30
CA VAL A 285 11.61 -9.47 -9.49
C VAL A 285 12.56 -10.65 -9.32
N ILE A 286 13.21 -10.75 -8.16
CA ILE A 286 14.13 -11.85 -7.84
C ILE A 286 13.39 -13.19 -7.85
N ASN A 287 12.25 -13.26 -7.16
CA ASN A 287 11.43 -14.48 -7.14
C ASN A 287 10.96 -14.87 -8.54
N ALA A 288 10.58 -13.90 -9.38
CA ALA A 288 10.18 -14.12 -10.76
C ALA A 288 11.34 -14.69 -11.61
N LEU A 289 12.56 -14.18 -11.44
CA LEU A 289 13.76 -14.72 -12.10
C LEU A 289 14.12 -16.13 -11.61
N VAL A 290 14.03 -16.37 -10.31
CA VAL A 290 14.34 -17.68 -9.70
C VAL A 290 13.36 -18.75 -10.14
N ASN A 291 12.06 -18.45 -10.12
CA ASN A 291 11.00 -19.37 -10.54
C ASN A 291 11.12 -19.77 -12.04
N ARG A 292 11.79 -18.94 -12.85
CA ARG A 292 11.98 -19.18 -14.30
C ARG A 292 13.35 -19.74 -14.64
N SER A 293 14.28 -19.77 -13.68
CA SER A 293 15.55 -20.46 -13.83
C SER A 293 15.32 -21.97 -13.89
N ALA A 294 16.24 -22.69 -14.52
CA ALA A 294 16.20 -24.15 -14.67
C ALA A 294 16.10 -24.89 -13.31
N ASN A 295 16.50 -24.22 -12.22
CA ASN A 295 16.47 -24.78 -10.87
C ASN A 295 15.14 -24.58 -10.12
N GLY A 296 14.13 -23.91 -10.69
CA GLY A 296 12.72 -23.91 -10.28
C GLY A 296 12.40 -24.03 -8.77
N ARG A 297 13.17 -23.37 -7.89
CA ARG A 297 12.96 -23.44 -6.44
C ARG A 297 11.89 -22.46 -6.02
N SER A 298 11.19 -22.80 -4.94
CA SER A 298 10.24 -21.92 -4.24
C SER A 298 10.84 -20.53 -4.01
N ALA A 299 9.99 -19.51 -4.13
CA ALA A 299 10.30 -18.09 -3.94
C ALA A 299 11.23 -17.85 -2.73
N PRO A 300 12.54 -17.59 -2.94
CA PRO A 300 13.51 -17.57 -1.84
C PRO A 300 13.41 -16.31 -0.98
N CYS A 301 12.89 -15.21 -1.55
CA CYS A 301 12.75 -13.95 -0.84
C CYS A 301 11.30 -13.74 -0.37
N PRO A 302 11.04 -13.42 0.91
CA PRO A 302 9.73 -13.00 1.36
C PRO A 302 9.36 -11.68 0.67
N ALA A 303 8.28 -11.69 -0.11
CA ALA A 303 7.74 -10.51 -0.78
C ALA A 303 6.41 -10.11 -0.14
N GLY A 304 6.20 -8.80 0.05
CA GLY A 304 4.97 -8.25 0.60
C GLY A 304 4.96 -6.72 0.50
N ASN A 305 3.79 -6.11 0.69
CA ASN A 305 3.59 -4.66 0.52
C ASN A 305 3.96 -3.84 1.78
N VAL A 306 4.82 -4.37 2.65
CA VAL A 306 5.23 -3.75 3.91
C VAL A 306 6.66 -3.25 3.77
N ALA A 307 6.87 -1.94 3.95
CA ALA A 307 8.20 -1.34 3.93
C ALA A 307 9.09 -1.95 5.02
N GLY A 308 10.34 -2.28 4.67
CA GLY A 308 11.29 -2.91 5.59
C GLY A 308 11.19 -4.44 5.70
N MET A 309 10.46 -5.12 4.82
CA MET A 309 10.42 -6.60 4.79
C MET A 309 11.79 -7.23 4.54
N THR A 310 12.58 -6.63 3.65
CA THR A 310 13.98 -7.01 3.40
C THR A 310 14.89 -6.07 4.20
N THR A 311 15.42 -6.55 5.31
CA THR A 311 16.27 -5.77 6.23
C THR A 311 17.77 -6.00 6.03
N SER A 312 18.14 -7.06 5.30
CA SER A 312 19.53 -7.48 5.14
C SER A 312 19.78 -7.87 3.69
N LEU A 313 20.99 -7.60 3.22
CA LEU A 313 21.47 -8.09 1.92
C LEU A 313 21.41 -9.62 1.89
N ARG A 314 20.83 -10.19 0.83
CA ARG A 314 20.74 -11.65 0.64
C ARG A 314 21.26 -12.03 -0.73
N GLU A 315 22.11 -13.05 -0.79
CA GLU A 315 22.60 -13.59 -2.04
C GLU A 315 21.78 -14.83 -2.41
N VAL A 316 21.23 -14.85 -3.63
CA VAL A 316 20.40 -15.92 -4.17
C VAL A 316 21.07 -16.48 -5.42
N LYS A 317 21.56 -17.71 -5.34
CA LYS A 317 22.15 -18.40 -6.50
C LYS A 317 21.07 -18.88 -7.45
N LEU A 318 21.02 -18.32 -8.67
CA LEU A 318 20.12 -18.76 -9.75
C LEU A 318 20.64 -20.02 -10.45
N ASP A 319 21.94 -19.98 -10.79
CA ASP A 319 22.65 -20.97 -11.58
C ASP A 319 24.14 -20.93 -11.20
N ASN A 320 24.95 -21.86 -11.70
CA ASN A 320 26.40 -21.85 -11.50
C ASN A 320 27.09 -20.62 -12.11
N LYS A 321 26.45 -19.97 -13.09
CA LYS A 321 26.98 -18.77 -13.76
C LYS A 321 26.36 -17.46 -13.28
N LEU A 322 25.25 -17.49 -12.52
CA LEU A 322 24.48 -16.29 -12.16
C LEU A 322 24.09 -16.30 -10.68
N ARG A 323 24.38 -15.19 -10.00
CA ARG A 323 24.00 -14.92 -8.61
C ARG A 323 23.24 -13.60 -8.55
N LEU A 324 22.14 -13.56 -7.80
CA LEU A 324 21.37 -12.34 -7.53
C LEU A 324 21.66 -11.85 -6.13
N VAL A 325 21.71 -10.54 -5.94
CA VAL A 325 21.83 -9.89 -4.63
C VAL A 325 20.58 -9.05 -4.38
N ASP A 326 19.77 -9.47 -3.39
CA ASP A 326 18.62 -8.68 -2.89
C ASP A 326 19.12 -7.64 -1.90
N SER A 327 18.78 -6.38 -2.13
CA SER A 327 19.14 -5.26 -1.26
C SER A 327 17.93 -4.78 -0.44
N PRO A 328 18.15 -4.25 0.78
CA PRO A 328 17.10 -3.51 1.46
C PRO A 328 16.62 -2.34 0.58
N GLY A 329 15.35 -1.97 0.68
CA GLY A 329 14.83 -0.82 -0.06
C GLY A 329 15.45 0.47 0.45
N ILE A 330 16.06 1.24 -0.46
CA ILE A 330 16.72 2.50 -0.12
C ILE A 330 15.82 3.64 -0.55
N VAL A 331 15.67 4.64 0.32
CA VAL A 331 14.89 5.85 0.05
C VAL A 331 15.86 7.01 -0.05
N PHE A 332 15.77 7.77 -1.13
CA PHE A 332 16.63 8.92 -1.41
C PHE A 332 15.78 10.19 -1.39
N PRO A 333 15.52 10.76 -0.21
CA PRO A 333 14.77 12.01 -0.14
C PRO A 333 15.58 13.12 -0.81
N SER A 334 14.97 13.81 -1.78
CA SER A 334 15.57 14.94 -2.47
C SER A 334 15.61 16.20 -1.58
N SER A 335 14.62 16.35 -0.70
CA SER A 335 14.54 17.42 0.30
C SER A 335 13.85 16.94 1.58
N ASP A 336 13.96 17.74 2.64
CA ASP A 336 13.23 17.53 3.90
C ASP A 336 11.87 18.26 3.92
N SER A 337 11.29 18.55 2.74
CA SER A 337 9.99 19.20 2.63
C SER A 337 8.83 18.27 3.03
N LYS A 338 7.71 18.85 3.47
CA LYS A 338 6.49 18.08 3.77
C LYS A 338 5.93 17.37 2.54
N ASP A 339 6.03 18.01 1.38
CA ASP A 339 5.56 17.43 0.12
C ASP A 339 6.35 16.18 -0.27
N ASP A 340 7.68 16.20 -0.05
CA ASP A 340 8.51 15.00 -0.24
C ASP A 340 8.11 13.89 0.73
N LEU A 341 7.81 14.22 1.99
CA LEU A 341 7.29 13.24 2.94
C LEU A 341 5.96 12.63 2.46
N TYR A 342 5.02 13.44 1.97
CA TYR A 342 3.74 12.96 1.43
C TYR A 342 3.95 12.08 0.19
N ARG A 343 4.87 12.46 -0.71
CA ARG A 343 5.25 11.64 -1.87
C ARG A 343 5.85 10.30 -1.44
N LEU A 344 6.73 10.29 -0.44
CA LEU A 344 7.30 9.04 0.10
C LEU A 344 6.24 8.14 0.74
N VAL A 345 5.23 8.71 1.38
CA VAL A 345 4.07 7.96 1.88
C VAL A 345 3.25 7.42 0.73
N MET A 346 2.96 8.21 -0.31
CA MET A 346 2.22 7.75 -1.50
C MET A 346 2.92 6.60 -2.23
N LEU A 347 4.26 6.66 -2.35
CA LEU A 347 5.08 5.58 -2.93
C LEU A 347 5.22 4.36 -2.01
N ASN A 348 4.60 4.38 -0.82
CA ASN A 348 4.72 3.35 0.21
C ASN A 348 6.18 3.09 0.62
N ALA A 349 7.03 4.11 0.55
CA ALA A 349 8.40 4.06 1.06
C ALA A 349 8.41 4.17 2.59
N VAL A 350 7.45 4.92 3.13
CA VAL A 350 7.21 5.10 4.57
C VAL A 350 5.85 4.49 4.91
N SER A 351 5.78 3.72 6.00
CA SER A 351 4.51 3.15 6.47
C SER A 351 3.51 4.24 6.84
N SER A 352 2.25 4.07 6.43
CA SER A 352 1.12 4.95 6.80
C SER A 352 0.98 5.14 8.32
N THR A 353 1.42 4.17 9.12
CA THR A 353 1.38 4.26 10.60
C THR A 353 2.33 5.29 11.20
N LYS A 354 3.32 5.78 10.45
CA LYS A 354 4.28 6.78 10.91
C LYS A 354 3.88 8.21 10.53
N VAL A 355 2.76 8.38 9.85
CA VAL A 355 2.27 9.70 9.42
C VAL A 355 1.46 10.30 10.56
N ASP A 356 1.88 11.47 11.05
CA ASP A 356 1.19 12.17 12.14
C ASP A 356 -0.18 12.71 11.68
N ASP A 357 -0.28 13.17 10.43
CA ASP A 357 -1.50 13.69 9.82
C ASP A 357 -1.85 12.94 8.51
N PRO A 358 -2.67 11.87 8.57
CA PRO A 358 -3.10 11.16 7.37
C PRO A 358 -4.07 11.98 6.51
N VAL A 359 -4.75 13.00 7.06
CA VAL A 359 -5.68 13.84 6.31
C VAL A 359 -4.91 14.68 5.31
N ALA A 360 -3.79 15.29 5.70
CA ALA A 360 -2.93 16.03 4.78
C ALA A 360 -2.42 15.17 3.60
N VAL A 361 -2.09 13.90 3.85
CA VAL A 361 -1.69 12.97 2.78
C VAL A 361 -2.85 12.68 1.83
N ALA A 362 -4.07 12.48 2.34
CA ALA A 362 -5.24 12.25 1.51
C ALA A 362 -5.60 13.51 0.67
N SER A 363 -5.48 14.70 1.25
CA SER A 363 -5.63 15.97 0.53
C SER A 363 -4.59 16.12 -0.58
N TYR A 364 -3.33 15.74 -0.30
CA TYR A 364 -2.27 15.75 -1.29
C TYR A 364 -2.53 14.75 -2.43
N ILE A 365 -3.05 13.55 -2.14
CA ILE A 365 -3.49 12.58 -3.16
C ILE A 365 -4.57 13.19 -4.06
N LEU A 366 -5.58 13.85 -3.49
CA LEU A 366 -6.63 14.51 -4.27
C LEU A 366 -6.08 15.60 -5.19
N GLN A 367 -5.23 16.46 -4.65
CA GLN A 367 -4.57 17.52 -5.41
C GLN A 367 -3.64 16.96 -6.49
N PHE A 368 -3.01 15.81 -6.24
CA PHE A 368 -2.19 15.13 -7.23
C PHE A 368 -3.05 14.57 -8.38
N LEU A 369 -4.15 13.89 -8.05
CA LEU A 369 -5.07 13.32 -9.05
C LEU A 369 -5.80 14.40 -9.87
N SER A 370 -6.06 15.58 -9.31
CA SER A 370 -6.68 16.68 -10.05
C SER A 370 -5.79 17.29 -11.13
N ARG A 371 -4.47 17.06 -11.08
CA ARG A 371 -3.53 17.53 -12.11
C ARG A 371 -3.62 16.73 -13.40
N VAL A 372 -4.06 15.48 -13.35
CA VAL A 372 -4.15 14.61 -14.54
C VAL A 372 -5.62 14.37 -14.87
N PRO A 373 -6.09 14.81 -16.06
CA PRO A 373 -7.50 14.72 -16.42
C PRO A 373 -7.99 13.27 -16.41
N GLY A 374 -9.16 13.02 -15.81
CA GLY A 374 -9.80 11.71 -15.78
C GLY A 374 -9.40 10.80 -14.62
N GLN A 375 -8.30 11.06 -13.91
CA GLN A 375 -7.89 10.18 -12.80
C GLN A 375 -8.71 10.44 -11.53
N LEU A 376 -9.04 11.71 -11.26
CA LEU A 376 -9.88 12.08 -10.13
C LEU A 376 -11.27 11.44 -10.25
N GLU A 377 -11.89 11.52 -11.43
CA GLU A 377 -13.20 10.94 -11.73
C GLU A 377 -13.23 9.43 -11.52
N ARG A 378 -12.17 8.71 -11.92
CA ARG A 378 -12.04 7.26 -11.67
C ARG A 378 -12.00 6.94 -10.19
N MET A 379 -11.34 7.79 -9.38
CA MET A 379 -11.35 7.60 -7.93
C MET A 379 -12.75 7.80 -7.36
N PHE A 380 -13.49 8.84 -7.79
CA PHE A 380 -14.88 9.05 -7.38
C PHE A 380 -15.79 7.87 -7.78
N GLN A 381 -15.65 7.37 -9.01
CA GLN A 381 -16.35 6.19 -9.49
C GLN A 381 -16.03 4.94 -8.65
N ARG A 382 -14.76 4.75 -8.28
CA ARG A 382 -14.33 3.60 -7.47
C ARG A 382 -14.93 3.61 -6.07
N TYR A 383 -15.08 4.78 -5.47
CA TYR A 383 -15.79 4.93 -4.19
C TYR A 383 -17.30 5.09 -4.38
N GLU A 384 -17.80 5.08 -5.62
CA GLU A 384 -19.20 5.37 -6.02
C GLU A 384 -19.73 6.59 -5.26
N LEU A 385 -18.98 7.69 -5.38
CA LEU A 385 -19.29 8.99 -4.81
C LEU A 385 -19.74 9.94 -5.92
N PRO A 386 -20.69 10.85 -5.65
CA PRO A 386 -21.02 11.90 -6.59
C PRO A 386 -19.81 12.82 -6.80
N PRO A 387 -19.68 13.45 -7.99
CA PRO A 387 -18.67 14.47 -8.21
C PRO A 387 -18.89 15.61 -7.21
N LEU A 388 -17.82 16.04 -6.52
CA LEU A 388 -17.91 17.15 -5.58
C LEU A 388 -18.15 18.43 -6.37
N LEU A 389 -19.14 19.21 -5.94
CA LEU A 389 -19.37 20.55 -6.45
C LEU A 389 -18.19 21.43 -6.00
N ASN A 390 -17.59 22.16 -6.95
CA ASN A 390 -16.43 23.03 -6.74
C ASN A 390 -16.64 23.97 -5.54
N THR A 391 -16.18 23.52 -4.39
CA THR A 391 -16.09 24.27 -3.15
C THR A 391 -14.59 24.25 -2.82
N SER A 392 -14.03 25.35 -2.32
CA SER A 392 -12.60 25.57 -2.04
C SER A 392 -11.80 24.30 -1.76
N ASP A 393 -10.55 24.19 -2.26
CA ASP A 393 -9.72 22.97 -2.19
C ASP A 393 -9.66 22.29 -0.81
N ILE A 394 -9.73 23.08 0.27
CA ILE A 394 -9.71 22.61 1.66
C ILE A 394 -11.02 21.88 2.02
N ASP A 395 -12.16 22.36 1.51
CA ASP A 395 -13.47 21.76 1.74
C ASP A 395 -13.62 20.48 0.93
N THR A 396 -13.07 20.44 -0.29
CA THR A 396 -13.14 19.27 -1.18
C THR A 396 -12.54 18.01 -0.54
N ALA A 397 -11.36 18.11 0.08
CA ALA A 397 -10.72 16.96 0.72
C ALA A 397 -11.47 16.48 1.96
N THR A 398 -11.99 17.42 2.74
CA THR A 398 -12.76 17.12 3.94
C THR A 398 -14.08 16.45 3.58
N ASP A 399 -14.80 16.98 2.60
CA ASP A 399 -16.06 16.42 2.09
C ASP A 399 -15.88 15.03 1.49
N PHE A 400 -14.81 14.84 0.70
CA PHE A 400 -14.43 13.52 0.19
C PHE A 400 -14.26 12.51 1.33
N LEU A 401 -13.49 12.87 2.36
CA LEU A 401 -13.22 12.00 3.51
C LEU A 401 -14.47 11.76 4.36
N VAL A 402 -15.35 12.75 4.51
CA VAL A 402 -16.65 12.60 5.19
C VAL A 402 -17.51 11.57 4.45
N ASN A 403 -17.58 11.65 3.12
CA ASN A 403 -18.36 10.72 2.32
C ASN A 403 -17.80 9.29 2.40
N ILE A 404 -16.48 9.12 2.36
CA ILE A 404 -15.84 7.81 2.57
C ILE A 404 -16.09 7.30 3.98
N ALA A 405 -15.96 8.15 5.00
CA ALA A 405 -16.19 7.77 6.39
C ALA A 405 -17.62 7.26 6.59
N ARG A 406 -18.63 7.92 6.00
CA ARG A 406 -20.03 7.49 6.03
C ARG A 406 -20.21 6.16 5.29
N LYS A 407 -19.74 6.06 4.05
CA LYS A 407 -19.90 4.86 3.21
C LYS A 407 -19.19 3.62 3.77
N ARG A 408 -18.06 3.80 4.46
CA ARG A 408 -17.28 2.71 5.07
C ARG A 408 -17.58 2.49 6.56
N GLY A 409 -18.58 3.19 7.12
CA GLY A 409 -18.96 3.06 8.53
C GLY A 409 -17.88 3.49 9.54
N ARG A 410 -16.97 4.40 9.14
CA ARG A 410 -15.94 4.98 10.01
C ARG A 410 -16.48 6.20 10.74
N LEU A 411 -17.48 5.96 11.59
CA LEU A 411 -18.10 6.99 12.41
C LEU A 411 -17.60 6.87 13.86
N GLY A 412 -17.35 8.00 14.49
CA GLY A 412 -17.04 8.11 15.92
C GLY A 412 -18.30 8.12 16.78
N ARG A 413 -18.12 8.49 18.05
CA ARG A 413 -19.24 8.68 18.98
C ARG A 413 -20.15 9.80 18.44
N GLY A 414 -21.47 9.59 18.49
CA GLY A 414 -22.46 10.55 17.98
C GLY A 414 -22.59 10.61 16.46
N GLY A 415 -22.05 9.63 15.71
CA GLY A 415 -22.16 9.61 14.25
C GLY A 415 -21.21 10.57 13.53
N ILE A 416 -20.26 11.18 14.25
CA ILE A 416 -19.29 12.12 13.69
C ILE A 416 -18.30 11.35 12.78
N PRO A 417 -18.17 11.70 11.49
CA PRO A 417 -17.23 11.06 10.57
C PRO A 417 -15.78 11.11 11.09
N ASN A 418 -15.10 9.95 11.14
CA ASN A 418 -13.69 9.88 11.54
C ASN A 418 -12.78 10.06 10.32
N LEU A 419 -12.34 11.30 10.10
CA LEU A 419 -11.51 11.69 8.96
C LEU A 419 -10.17 10.95 8.92
N ASN A 420 -9.51 10.77 10.07
CA ASN A 420 -8.23 10.05 10.15
C ASN A 420 -8.37 8.58 9.72
N ALA A 421 -9.47 7.93 10.12
CA ALA A 421 -9.74 6.55 9.71
C ALA A 421 -10.07 6.45 8.22
N ALA A 422 -10.86 7.40 7.68
CA ALA A 422 -11.16 7.48 6.25
C ALA A 422 -9.89 7.74 5.42
N ALA A 423 -9.04 8.68 5.85
CA ALA A 423 -7.79 9.00 5.17
C ALA A 423 -6.85 7.79 5.10
N ASN A 424 -6.75 7.02 6.20
CA ASN A 424 -5.99 5.76 6.19
C ASN A 424 -6.57 4.71 5.23
N ILE A 425 -7.89 4.66 5.03
CA ILE A 425 -8.49 3.79 4.00
C ILE A 425 -8.02 4.22 2.62
N VAL A 426 -8.08 5.52 2.31
CA VAL A 426 -7.64 6.08 1.02
C VAL A 426 -6.17 5.76 0.76
N ILE A 427 -5.30 5.98 1.75
CA ILE A 427 -3.86 5.69 1.63
C ILE A 427 -3.60 4.19 1.42
N ASN A 428 -4.30 3.32 2.14
CA ASN A 428 -4.14 1.87 1.97
C ASN A 428 -4.69 1.38 0.62
N ASP A 429 -5.80 1.95 0.15
CA ASP A 429 -6.39 1.65 -1.17
C ASP A 429 -5.46 2.12 -2.30
N TRP A 430 -4.78 3.25 -2.11
CA TRP A 430 -3.70 3.75 -2.97
C TRP A 430 -2.51 2.78 -3.02
N HIS A 431 -2.02 2.33 -1.86
CA HIS A 431 -0.92 1.36 -1.77
C HIS A 431 -1.27 0.00 -2.38
N ALA A 432 -2.53 -0.43 -2.26
CA ALA A 432 -3.03 -1.66 -2.81
C ALA A 432 -3.27 -1.60 -4.33
N GLY A 433 -3.13 -0.42 -4.97
CA GLY A 433 -3.40 -0.24 -6.39
C GLY A 433 -4.89 -0.30 -6.76
N ARG A 434 -5.80 -0.08 -5.79
CA ARG A 434 -7.25 -0.05 -6.04
C ARG A 434 -7.70 1.27 -6.67
N ILE A 435 -6.94 2.33 -6.40
CA ILE A 435 -7.09 3.64 -7.05
C ILE A 435 -6.14 3.64 -8.24
N GLU A 436 -6.70 3.74 -9.44
CA GLU A 436 -5.93 3.83 -10.68
C GLU A 436 -5.30 5.21 -10.80
N TRP A 437 -3.98 5.25 -11.01
CA TRP A 437 -3.24 6.47 -11.24
C TRP A 437 -1.92 6.17 -11.94
N TRP A 438 -1.39 7.17 -12.64
CA TRP A 438 -0.05 7.14 -13.23
C TRP A 438 0.44 8.57 -13.48
N ALA A 439 1.75 8.78 -13.42
CA ALA A 439 2.40 9.97 -13.93
C ALA A 439 2.65 9.81 -15.44
N GLU A 440 2.70 10.93 -16.16
CA GLU A 440 3.18 10.97 -17.54
C GLU A 440 4.63 11.45 -17.59
N PRO A 441 5.46 10.92 -18.53
CA PRO A 441 6.82 11.43 -18.71
C PRO A 441 6.78 12.86 -19.23
N GLU A 442 7.78 13.66 -18.81
CA GLU A 442 7.97 14.99 -19.37
C GLU A 442 8.30 14.91 -20.87
N VAL A 443 7.74 15.82 -21.65
CA VAL A 443 8.10 15.95 -23.07
C VAL A 443 9.53 16.47 -23.13
N ILE A 444 10.45 15.64 -23.66
CA ILE A 444 11.84 16.04 -23.87
C ILE A 444 11.86 17.07 -25.00
N ASN A 445 11.79 18.35 -24.64
CA ASN A 445 12.08 19.44 -25.55
C ASN A 445 13.60 19.52 -25.75
N GLU A 446 14.06 19.82 -26.98
CA GLU A 446 15.48 19.89 -27.36
C GLU A 446 16.34 20.78 -26.44
N LYS A 447 15.73 21.66 -25.63
CA LYS A 447 16.42 22.51 -24.63
C LYS A 447 16.93 21.74 -23.39
N ASN A 448 16.35 20.59 -23.05
CA ASN A 448 16.81 19.72 -21.95
C ASN A 448 17.87 18.70 -22.41
N SER A 449 18.34 18.80 -23.65
CA SER A 449 19.30 17.88 -24.28
C SER A 449 20.66 17.81 -23.60
N SER A 450 21.01 18.76 -22.72
CA SER A 450 22.27 18.70 -21.96
C SER A 450 22.34 17.49 -21.04
N GLU A 451 21.22 16.96 -20.55
CA GLU A 451 21.18 15.72 -19.75
C GLU A 451 21.14 14.44 -20.61
N VAL A 452 20.91 14.56 -21.93
CA VAL A 452 20.66 13.44 -22.86
C VAL A 452 21.94 13.06 -23.63
N GLN A 453 23.10 13.56 -23.23
CA GLN A 453 24.38 13.34 -23.94
C GLN A 453 24.84 11.86 -23.94
N ASP A 454 24.25 11.01 -23.09
CA ASP A 454 24.68 9.63 -22.91
C ASP A 454 24.04 8.61 -23.87
N THR A 455 23.21 9.05 -24.83
CA THR A 455 22.48 8.14 -25.75
C THR A 455 23.39 7.13 -26.47
N GLN A 456 24.62 7.50 -26.84
CA GLN A 456 25.59 6.57 -27.44
C GLN A 456 25.99 5.45 -26.47
N ILE A 457 26.34 5.81 -25.23
CA ILE A 457 26.70 4.86 -24.15
C ILE A 457 25.54 3.89 -23.91
N VAL A 458 24.31 4.40 -23.90
CA VAL A 458 23.11 3.57 -23.73
C VAL A 458 22.94 2.57 -24.86
N THR A 459 23.16 2.98 -26.11
CA THR A 459 23.07 2.05 -27.25
C THR A 459 24.16 0.99 -27.23
N GLU A 460 25.37 1.32 -26.78
CA GLU A 460 26.45 0.34 -26.60
C GLU A 460 26.09 -0.68 -25.52
N TRP A 461 25.59 -0.21 -24.38
CA TRP A 461 25.18 -1.10 -23.29
C TRP A 461 24.00 -1.98 -23.69
N ALA A 462 23.00 -1.44 -24.39
CA ALA A 462 21.87 -2.21 -24.89
C ALA A 462 22.32 -3.33 -25.86
N LYS A 463 23.33 -3.07 -26.69
CA LYS A 463 23.93 -4.07 -27.60
C LYS A 463 24.67 -5.17 -26.84
N GLU A 464 25.35 -4.87 -25.73
CA GLU A 464 26.03 -5.90 -24.94
C GLU A 464 25.08 -6.96 -24.39
N PHE A 465 23.89 -6.53 -23.96
CA PHE A 465 22.83 -7.38 -23.41
C PHE A 465 21.85 -7.93 -24.44
N ASP A 466 22.06 -7.64 -25.74
CA ASP A 466 21.15 -8.03 -26.83
C ASP A 466 19.70 -7.55 -26.59
N LEU A 467 19.52 -6.33 -26.06
CA LEU A 467 18.22 -5.79 -25.62
C LEU A 467 17.40 -5.10 -26.73
N ASN A 468 17.79 -5.26 -28.00
CA ASN A 468 17.11 -4.59 -29.11
C ASN A 468 15.71 -5.18 -29.42
N ASP A 469 15.38 -6.33 -28.84
CA ASP A 469 14.12 -7.07 -29.08
C ASP A 469 12.99 -6.75 -28.07
N PHE A 470 13.10 -5.66 -27.28
CA PHE A 470 12.17 -5.34 -26.19
C PHE A 470 11.22 -4.19 -26.45
#